data_AF-A0A7D6ZWF2-F1
#
_entry.id   AF-A0A7D6ZWF2-F1
#
_cell.length_a   1.000
_cell.length_b   1.000
_cell.length_c   1.000
_cell.angle_alpha   90.00
_cell.angle_beta   90.00
_cell.angle_gamma   90.00
#
_symmetry.space_group_name_H-M   'P 1'
#
loop_
_entity.id
_entity.type
_entity.pdbx_description
1 polymer ?
#
loop_
_entity_poly.entity_id
_entity_poly.type
_entity_poly.pdbx_seq_one_letter_code
_entity_poly.pdbx_strand_id
1 'polypeptide(L)'
;MMNEDIKVIDLAKELNLYVKLVTSIKSFDNFNSYFNIYSEVEEPCRRIVVITPYEELEEVYDENPDEPINSNVLIDGNVWIREYPLIKSPKDIQLETLKISKELAHNISIMFK
;
A
#
# COMPACT_ATOMS: atom_id res chain seq x y z
N MET A 1 -11.62 -25.26 9.34
CA MET A 1 -11.12 -24.26 10.30
C MET A 1 -11.91 -22.98 10.05
N MET A 2 -12.54 -22.40 11.07
CA MET A 2 -13.18 -21.09 10.92
C MET A 2 -12.05 -20.06 10.77
N ASN A 3 -11.83 -19.60 9.54
CA ASN A 3 -11.00 -18.43 9.30
C ASN A 3 -11.78 -17.25 9.87
N GLU A 4 -11.47 -16.88 11.11
CA GLU A 4 -11.98 -15.65 11.69
C GLU A 4 -11.23 -14.49 11.03
N ASP A 5 -11.93 -13.81 10.13
CA ASP A 5 -11.44 -12.62 9.46
C ASP A 5 -11.48 -11.41 10.40
N ILE A 6 -10.37 -10.68 10.50
CA ILE A 6 -10.25 -9.45 11.29
C ILE A 6 -10.38 -8.24 10.37
N LYS A 7 -11.11 -7.21 10.80
CA LYS A 7 -11.16 -5.94 10.08
C LYS A 7 -9.85 -5.19 10.22
N VAL A 8 -9.33 -4.68 9.11
CA VAL A 8 -8.05 -3.98 9.05
C VAL A 8 -8.04 -2.72 9.93
N ILE A 9 -9.16 -1.99 9.96
CA ILE A 9 -9.30 -0.79 10.80
C ILE A 9 -9.26 -1.12 12.30
N ASP A 10 -9.84 -2.25 12.71
CA ASP A 10 -9.87 -2.63 14.12
C ASP A 10 -8.45 -3.00 14.58
N LEU A 11 -7.71 -3.76 13.77
CA LEU A 11 -6.30 -4.06 14.01
C LEU A 11 -5.44 -2.79 14.09
N ALA A 12 -5.59 -1.86 13.15
CA ALA A 12 -4.82 -0.62 13.15
C ALA A 12 -5.08 0.21 14.42
N LYS A 13 -6.33 0.28 14.89
CA LYS A 13 -6.67 0.94 16.15
C LYS A 13 -6.02 0.27 17.36
N GLU A 14 -6.02 -1.05 17.43
CA GLU A 14 -5.37 -1.80 18.52
C GLU A 14 -3.87 -1.53 18.58
N LEU A 15 -3.23 -1.31 17.44
CA LEU A 15 -1.80 -1.03 17.30
C LEU A 15 -1.45 0.46 17.35
N ASN A 16 -2.43 1.36 17.50
CA ASN A 16 -2.26 2.82 17.38
C ASN A 16 -1.62 3.25 16.05
N LEU A 17 -2.11 2.66 14.95
CA LEU A 17 -1.71 2.91 13.56
C LEU A 17 -2.89 3.43 12.74
N TYR A 18 -2.60 3.91 11.54
CA TYR A 18 -3.56 4.42 10.58
C TYR A 18 -3.76 3.43 9.43
N VAL A 19 -4.98 3.40 8.87
CA VAL A 19 -5.28 2.74 7.59
C VAL A 19 -5.46 3.81 6.54
N LYS A 20 -4.59 3.84 5.53
CA LYS A 20 -4.59 4.88 4.49
C LYS A 20 -4.76 4.24 3.12
N LEU A 21 -5.48 4.93 2.24
CA LEU A 21 -5.46 4.66 0.81
C LEU A 21 -4.49 5.66 0.18
N VAL A 22 -3.38 5.15 -0.34
CA VAL A 22 -2.28 5.96 -0.91
C VAL A 22 -2.11 5.67 -2.39
N THR A 23 -1.49 6.60 -3.11
CA THR A 23 -1.03 6.37 -4.48
C THR A 23 0.39 5.83 -4.45
N SER A 24 0.65 4.74 -5.16
CA SER A 24 2.01 4.28 -5.36
C SER A 24 2.64 5.00 -6.57
N ILE A 25 3.89 5.40 -6.44
CA ILE A 25 4.66 6.12 -7.46
C ILE A 25 5.94 5.38 -7.79
N LYS A 26 6.42 5.49 -9.03
CA LYS A 26 7.72 4.99 -9.45
C LYS A 26 8.41 6.01 -10.36
N SER A 27 9.71 6.15 -10.20
CA SER A 27 10.55 6.92 -11.13
C SER A 27 10.84 6.10 -12.38
N PHE A 28 10.59 6.69 -13.55
CA PHE A 28 10.92 6.11 -14.84
C PHE A 28 11.97 6.97 -15.55
N ASP A 29 13.05 6.32 -15.94
CA ASP A 29 14.08 6.92 -16.77
C ASP A 29 13.58 7.03 -18.20
N ASN A 30 13.57 8.24 -18.73
CA ASN A 30 13.28 8.50 -20.13
C ASN A 30 14.53 9.06 -20.81
N PHE A 31 15.00 8.35 -21.83
CA PHE A 31 16.12 8.78 -22.65
C PHE A 31 15.67 9.01 -24.09
N ASN A 32 15.68 10.28 -24.50
CA ASN A 32 15.48 10.63 -25.89
C ASN A 32 16.83 10.67 -26.61
N SER A 33 17.14 9.60 -27.33
CA SER A 33 18.41 9.45 -28.04
C SER A 33 18.61 10.43 -29.20
N TYR A 34 17.53 10.93 -29.81
CA TYR A 34 17.61 11.86 -30.94
C TYR A 34 18.08 13.25 -30.50
N PHE A 35 17.63 13.71 -29.32
CA PHE A 35 18.04 15.00 -28.75
C PHE A 35 19.12 14.88 -27.66
N ASN A 36 19.54 13.66 -27.31
CA ASN A 36 20.46 13.37 -26.21
C ASN A 36 20.01 13.98 -24.87
N ILE A 37 18.72 13.87 -24.57
CA ILE A 37 18.09 14.38 -23.34
C ILE A 37 17.76 13.19 -22.45
N TYR A 38 18.22 13.26 -21.20
CA TYR A 38 17.82 12.36 -20.12
C TYR A 38 16.87 13.09 -19.17
N SER A 39 15.79 12.44 -18.78
CA SER A 39 14.85 12.95 -17.79
C SER A 39 14.30 11.80 -16.94
N GLU A 40 14.15 12.06 -15.64
CA GLU A 40 13.44 11.18 -14.71
C GLU A 40 12.04 11.75 -14.48
N VAL A 41 11.02 10.90 -14.56
CA VAL A 41 9.63 11.29 -14.32
C VAL A 41 9.02 10.32 -13.31
N GLU A 42 8.47 10.86 -12.23
CA GLU A 42 7.65 10.09 -11.30
C GLU A 42 6.24 9.93 -11.86
N GLU A 43 5.79 8.68 -11.99
CA GLU A 43 4.45 8.37 -12.45
C GLU A 43 3.67 7.57 -11.41
N PRO A 44 2.36 7.84 -11.24
CA PRO A 44 1.51 7.02 -10.39
C PRO A 44 1.29 5.64 -11.03
N CYS A 45 1.34 4.57 -10.24
CA CYS A 45 1.21 3.20 -10.70
C CYS A 45 -0.11 2.54 -10.29
N ARG A 46 -0.43 2.53 -8.99
CA ARG A 46 -1.65 1.90 -8.44
C ARG A 46 -2.08 2.59 -7.14
N ARG A 47 -3.27 2.27 -6.65
CA ARG A 47 -3.71 2.67 -5.30
C ARG A 47 -3.50 1.52 -4.35
N ILE A 48 -2.99 1.81 -3.16
CA ILE A 48 -2.67 0.78 -2.17
C ILE A 48 -3.30 1.16 -0.83
N VAL A 49 -3.93 0.20 -0.19
CA VAL A 49 -4.35 0.31 1.20
C VAL A 49 -3.19 -0.12 2.06
N VAL A 50 -2.74 0.77 2.94
CA VAL A 50 -1.60 0.54 3.82
C VAL A 50 -2.01 0.67 5.28
N ILE A 51 -1.37 -0.13 6.14
CA ILE A 51 -1.29 0.12 7.58
C ILE A 51 0.02 0.85 7.84
N THR A 52 -0.04 2.00 8.51
CA THR A 52 1.10 2.91 8.63
C THR A 52 1.07 3.69 9.95
N PRO A 53 2.24 4.05 10.54
CA PRO A 53 2.30 5.01 11.65
C PRO A 53 2.11 6.47 11.20
N TYR A 54 2.09 6.75 9.89
CA TYR A 54 2.08 8.11 9.34
C TYR A 54 0.67 8.55 8.95
N GLU A 55 0.08 9.47 9.73
CA GLU A 55 -1.29 9.98 9.51
C GLU A 55 -1.46 10.69 8.16
N GLU A 56 -0.45 11.46 7.76
CA GLU A 56 -0.46 12.31 6.57
C GLU A 56 0.13 11.62 5.32
N LEU A 57 0.32 10.29 5.35
CA LEU A 57 0.86 9.56 4.20
C LEU A 57 -0.13 9.60 3.02
N GLU A 58 0.33 10.11 1.89
CA GLU A 58 -0.44 10.18 0.64
C GLU A 58 0.14 9.30 -0.47
N GLU A 59 1.45 9.11 -0.48
CA GLU A 59 2.18 8.40 -1.52
C GLU A 59 3.20 7.41 -0.95
N VAL A 60 3.48 6.35 -1.71
CA VAL A 60 4.52 5.34 -1.40
C VAL A 60 5.31 5.03 -2.66
N TYR A 61 6.61 4.75 -2.51
CA TYR A 61 7.43 4.33 -3.64
C TYR A 61 7.21 2.84 -3.96
N ASP A 62 7.02 2.52 -5.24
CA ASP A 62 6.73 1.18 -5.74
C ASP A 62 7.86 0.71 -6.64
N GLU A 63 8.79 -0.06 -6.09
CA GLU A 63 9.92 -0.58 -6.87
C GLU A 63 9.45 -1.49 -8.01
N ASN A 64 8.42 -2.31 -7.77
CA ASN A 64 7.94 -3.35 -8.68
C ASN A 64 6.41 -3.29 -8.83
N PRO A 65 5.86 -2.29 -9.54
CA PRO A 65 4.42 -2.12 -9.73
C PRO A 65 3.77 -3.24 -10.55
N ASP A 66 4.57 -3.98 -11.33
CA ASP A 66 4.13 -5.12 -12.14
C ASP A 66 3.94 -6.41 -11.32
N GLU A 67 4.42 -6.44 -10.08
CA GLU A 67 4.28 -7.59 -9.19
C GLU A 67 3.14 -7.38 -8.17
N PRO A 68 2.39 -8.44 -7.80
CA PRO A 68 1.38 -8.33 -6.75
C PRO A 68 1.99 -7.85 -5.43
N ILE A 69 1.24 -7.04 -4.68
CA ILE A 69 1.69 -6.60 -3.35
C ILE A 69 1.90 -7.79 -2.40
N ASN A 70 2.87 -7.67 -1.50
CA ASN A 70 3.14 -8.64 -0.45
C ASN A 70 2.79 -8.08 0.93
N SER A 71 1.68 -8.55 1.51
CA SER A 71 1.21 -8.09 2.83
C SER A 71 2.02 -8.61 4.02
N ASN A 72 3.00 -9.49 3.82
CA ASN A 72 3.87 -10.00 4.89
C ASN A 72 5.21 -9.26 5.00
N VAL A 73 5.32 -8.06 4.42
CA VAL A 73 6.55 -7.28 4.41
C VAL A 73 6.26 -5.85 4.87
N LEU A 74 7.22 -5.30 5.61
CA LEU A 74 7.25 -3.88 5.99
C LEU A 74 8.09 -3.12 4.94
N ILE A 75 7.45 -2.22 4.20
CA ILE A 75 8.07 -1.40 3.15
C ILE A 75 7.98 0.05 3.62
N ASP A 76 9.13 0.67 3.89
CA ASP A 76 9.23 2.05 4.40
C ASP A 76 8.36 2.32 5.65
N GLY A 77 8.25 1.34 6.53
CA GLY A 77 7.43 1.42 7.73
C GLY A 77 5.93 1.20 7.50
N ASN A 78 5.53 0.75 6.31
CA ASN A 78 4.14 0.50 5.93
C ASN A 78 3.93 -0.99 5.62
N VAL A 79 2.75 -1.52 5.93
CA VAL A 79 2.33 -2.84 5.43
C VAL A 79 1.23 -2.66 4.39
N TRP A 80 1.45 -3.21 3.19
CA TRP A 80 0.54 -3.09 2.06
C TRP A 80 -0.50 -4.21 2.08
N ILE A 81 -1.77 -3.87 2.20
CA ILE A 81 -2.86 -4.83 2.46
C ILE A 81 -3.64 -5.19 1.20
N ARG A 82 -3.95 -4.20 0.37
CA ARG A 82 -4.73 -4.41 -0.85
C ARG A 82 -4.40 -3.36 -1.88
N GLU A 83 -4.35 -3.77 -3.15
CA GLU A 83 -4.15 -2.89 -4.28
C GLU A 83 -5.43 -2.69 -5.09
N TYR A 84 -5.49 -1.56 -5.79
CA TYR A 84 -6.55 -1.19 -6.72
C TYR A 84 -5.98 -0.43 -7.91
N PRO A 85 -6.55 -0.59 -9.11
CA PRO A 85 -6.09 0.15 -10.28
C PRO A 85 -6.41 1.65 -10.17
N LEU A 86 -5.61 2.50 -10.82
CA LEU A 86 -5.80 3.96 -10.82
C LEU A 86 -7.12 4.43 -11.43
N ILE A 87 -7.77 3.60 -12.24
CA ILE A 87 -9.11 3.90 -12.78
C ILE A 87 -10.23 3.75 -11.72
N LYS A 88 -9.99 3.05 -10.61
CA LYS A 88 -11.00 2.86 -9.56
C LYS A 88 -11.05 4.06 -8.62
N SER A 89 -12.14 4.81 -8.64
CA SER A 89 -12.32 5.99 -7.77
C SER A 89 -12.06 5.65 -6.29
N PRO A 90 -11.32 6.51 -5.54
CA PRO A 90 -11.12 6.36 -4.11
C PRO A 90 -12.44 6.20 -3.32
N LYS A 91 -13.51 6.88 -3.76
CA LYS A 91 -14.82 6.84 -3.11
C LYS A 91 -15.51 5.47 -3.19
N ASP A 92 -15.11 4.65 -4.17
CA ASP A 92 -15.65 3.30 -4.38
C ASP A 92 -14.86 2.23 -3.60
N ILE A 93 -13.85 2.64 -2.84
CA ILE A 93 -13.02 1.76 -2.01
C ILE A 93 -13.51 1.86 -0.57
N GLN A 94 -14.17 0.80 -0.09
CA GLN A 94 -14.68 0.70 1.27
C GLN A 94 -13.60 0.11 2.19
N LEU A 95 -12.90 0.98 2.92
CA LEU A 95 -11.85 0.56 3.87
C LEU A 95 -12.46 -0.10 5.12
N GLU A 96 -13.69 0.27 5.47
CA GLU A 96 -14.42 -0.13 6.67
C GLU A 96 -14.84 -1.60 6.65
N THR A 97 -14.91 -2.18 5.46
CA THR A 97 -15.27 -3.58 5.22
C THR A 97 -14.07 -4.45 4.91
N LEU A 98 -12.87 -3.87 4.80
CA LEU A 98 -11.65 -4.61 4.47
C LEU A 98 -11.27 -5.53 5.63
N LYS A 99 -11.09 -6.81 5.30
CA LYS A 99 -10.70 -7.84 6.26
C LYS A 99 -9.48 -8.62 5.80
N ILE A 100 -8.75 -9.13 6.77
CA ILE A 100 -7.56 -9.97 6.62
C ILE A 100 -7.64 -11.20 7.52
N SER A 101 -6.85 -12.22 7.22
CA SER A 101 -6.79 -13.41 8.07
C SER A 101 -6.15 -13.09 9.43
N LYS A 102 -6.52 -13.86 10.46
CA LYS A 102 -5.86 -13.81 11.77
C LYS A 102 -4.35 -13.99 11.71
N GLU A 103 -3.87 -14.86 10.83
CA GLU A 103 -2.44 -15.11 10.64
C GLU A 103 -1.73 -13.84 10.16
N LEU A 104 -2.28 -13.20 9.13
CA LEU A 104 -1.72 -11.94 8.63
C LEU A 104 -1.80 -10.83 9.69
N ALA A 105 -2.92 -10.74 10.41
CA ALA A 105 -3.05 -9.77 11.51
C ALA A 105 -2.00 -10.00 12.61
N HIS A 106 -1.72 -11.26 12.96
CA HIS A 106 -0.68 -11.60 13.93
C HIS A 106 0.71 -11.19 13.44
N ASN A 107 1.03 -11.47 12.16
CA ASN A 107 2.30 -11.08 11.55
C ASN A 107 2.48 -9.56 11.58
N ILE A 108 1.44 -8.79 11.21
CA ILE A 108 1.44 -7.33 11.26
C ILE A 108 1.70 -6.83 12.69
N SER A 109 1.03 -7.41 13.69
CA SER A 109 1.25 -7.04 15.10
C SER A 109 2.67 -7.33 15.59
N ILE A 110 3.40 -8.25 14.97
CA ILE A 110 4.83 -8.49 15.28
C ILE A 110 5.71 -7.45 14.58
N MET A 111 5.38 -7.05 13.35
CA MET A 111 6.17 -6.07 12.57
C MET A 111 6.18 -4.67 13.18
N PHE A 112 5.12 -4.29 13.92
CA PHE A 112 4.96 -2.97 14.53
C PHE A 112 5.23 -2.95 16.05
N LYS A 113 5.73 -4.04 16.64
CA LYS A 113 6.18 -4.10 18.04
C LYS A 113 7.66 -3.77 18.16
#